data_AF-A0A2L2X568-F1
#
_entry.id   AF-A0A2L2X568-F1
#
_cell.length_a   1.000
_cell.length_b   1.000
_cell.length_c   1.000
_cell.angle_alpha   90.00
_cell.angle_beta   90.00
_cell.angle_gamma   90.00
#
_symmetry.space_group_name_H-M   'P 1'
#
loop_
_entity.id
_entity.type
_entity.pdbx_description
1 polymer ?
#
loop_
_entity_poly.entity_id
_entity_poly.type
_entity_poly.pdbx_seq_one_letter_code
_entity_poly.pdbx_strand_id
1 'polypeptide(L)'
;MEAYPELKQYSQQYLGDLACNFLDDIGDGIDFAFIDTAHTFPGEVIDFLMCYPYFKPDAMVVLHDTSLNLFSVPNHINCYVTGMLSSAIFGEKLQPDIDYLKHPEFAAPNITAVKLTPETGNRLWEVFNLLTHTWDYQLSSEQLHAILTHFEKFYSKDVSDFLNRINDFQNSYFKAKHTCTIASHKITKFHYRRYKLLSKITLGSMRKKYKEKKILVRELLSL
;
A
#
# COMPACT_ATOMS: atom_id res chain seq x y z
N MET A 1 -3.73 27.76 7.03
CA MET A 1 -3.19 28.53 8.17
C MET A 1 -3.67 29.97 8.21
N GLU A 2 -3.90 30.64 7.07
CA GLU A 2 -4.44 32.02 7.08
C GLU A 2 -5.82 32.13 7.74
N ALA A 3 -6.65 31.09 7.62
CA ALA A 3 -7.96 31.01 8.27
C ALA A 3 -7.90 30.75 9.80
N TYR A 4 -6.78 30.24 10.32
CA TYR A 4 -6.60 29.87 11.73
C TYR A 4 -5.16 30.20 12.19
N PRO A 5 -4.81 31.50 12.27
CA PRO A 5 -3.45 31.95 12.57
C PRO A 5 -2.96 31.53 13.95
N GLU A 6 -3.87 31.34 14.92
CA GLU A 6 -3.58 30.88 16.28
C GLU A 6 -2.98 29.46 16.33
N LEU A 7 -3.24 28.64 15.30
CA LEU A 7 -2.69 27.29 15.20
C LEU A 7 -1.26 27.27 14.65
N LYS A 8 -0.79 28.38 14.06
CA LYS A 8 0.53 28.45 13.42
C LYS A 8 1.67 28.14 14.39
N GLN A 9 1.52 28.51 15.67
CA GLN A 9 2.51 28.24 16.71
C GLN A 9 2.64 26.74 17.06
N TYR A 10 1.62 25.94 16.75
CA TYR A 10 1.60 24.49 16.99
C TYR A 10 1.92 23.69 15.73
N SER A 11 2.23 24.37 14.63
CA SER A 11 2.49 23.74 13.34
C SER A 11 3.95 23.87 12.94
N GLN A 12 4.53 22.75 12.53
CA GLN A 12 5.83 22.70 11.87
C GLN A 12 5.64 22.17 10.45
N GLN A 13 6.39 22.73 9.50
CA GLN A 13 6.33 22.33 8.10
C GLN A 13 7.65 21.68 7.69
N TYR A 14 7.56 20.51 7.08
CA TYR A 14 8.66 19.78 6.49
C TYR A 14 8.36 19.60 5.01
N LEU A 15 9.24 20.09 4.13
CA LEU A 15 8.96 20.26 2.70
C LEU A 15 10.15 19.81 1.84
N GLY A 16 9.86 19.39 0.62
CA GLY A 16 10.87 19.20 -0.44
C GLY A 16 11.56 17.85 -0.46
N ASP A 17 11.10 16.87 0.32
CA ASP A 17 11.70 15.54 0.39
C ASP A 17 10.68 14.45 0.76
N LEU A 18 11.11 13.19 0.81
CA LEU A 18 10.34 12.05 1.28
C LEU A 18 10.02 12.15 2.78
N ALA A 19 8.86 11.62 3.18
CA ALA A 19 8.45 11.64 4.59
C ALA A 19 9.49 11.00 5.52
N CYS A 20 10.15 9.91 5.11
CA CYS A 20 11.17 9.23 5.91
C CYS A 20 12.34 10.12 6.34
N ASN A 21 12.63 11.19 5.59
CA ASN A 21 13.74 12.09 5.92
C ASN A 21 13.38 13.09 7.04
N PHE A 22 12.10 13.15 7.44
CA PHE A 22 11.60 14.03 8.48
C PHE A 22 10.99 13.29 9.67
N LEU A 23 10.71 11.98 9.54
CA LEU A 23 10.03 11.21 10.60
C LEU A 23 10.83 11.13 11.90
N ASP A 24 12.16 11.04 11.82
CA ASP A 24 13.03 11.09 13.01
C ASP A 24 12.90 12.43 13.76
N ASP A 25 12.68 13.55 13.04
CA ASP A 25 12.46 14.89 13.64
C ASP A 25 11.03 15.07 14.18
N ILE A 26 10.03 14.46 13.53
CA ILE A 26 8.63 14.46 13.98
C ILE A 26 8.49 13.63 15.28
N GLY A 27 9.20 12.50 15.34
CA GLY A 27 9.24 11.61 16.49
C GLY A 27 8.10 10.59 16.56
N ASP A 28 8.23 9.67 17.50
CA ASP A 28 7.27 8.60 17.76
C ASP A 28 5.97 9.11 18.41
N GLY A 29 4.94 8.28 18.39
CA GLY A 29 3.70 8.51 19.12
C GLY A 29 2.68 9.35 18.35
N ILE A 30 2.77 9.33 17.02
CA ILE A 30 1.76 9.92 16.13
C ILE A 30 0.43 9.18 16.38
N ASP A 31 -0.56 9.89 16.90
CA ASP A 31 -1.91 9.36 17.15
C ASP A 31 -2.91 9.69 16.04
N PHE A 32 -2.56 10.61 15.16
CA PHE A 32 -3.38 10.99 14.03
C PHE A 32 -2.49 11.29 12.82
N ALA A 33 -2.80 10.65 11.69
CA ALA A 33 -2.13 10.89 10.41
C ALA A 33 -3.18 11.11 9.32
N PHE A 34 -2.98 12.14 8.50
CA PHE A 34 -3.77 12.38 7.29
C PHE A 34 -2.86 12.21 6.10
N ILE A 35 -3.14 11.20 5.26
CA ILE A 35 -2.33 10.87 4.08
C ILE A 35 -3.15 11.25 2.84
N ASP A 36 -2.56 12.13 2.04
CA ASP A 36 -3.13 12.73 0.84
C ASP A 36 -1.97 13.04 -0.10
N THR A 37 -1.49 12.01 -0.82
CA THR A 37 -0.21 12.09 -1.54
C THR A 37 -0.35 11.90 -3.05
N ALA A 38 0.25 10.86 -3.61
CA ALA A 38 0.42 10.69 -5.05
C ALA A 38 -0.85 10.14 -5.73
N HIS A 39 -1.75 9.52 -4.96
CA HIS A 39 -2.95 8.82 -5.44
C HIS A 39 -2.68 7.79 -6.54
N THR A 40 -1.43 7.35 -6.70
CA THR A 40 -0.97 6.43 -7.72
C THR A 40 0.11 5.51 -7.14
N PHE A 41 0.34 4.36 -7.77
CA PHE A 41 1.36 3.43 -7.30
C PHE A 41 2.77 3.95 -7.66
N PRO A 42 3.78 3.80 -6.78
CA PRO A 42 3.71 3.17 -5.46
C PRO A 42 3.50 4.14 -4.28
N GLY A 43 3.41 5.45 -4.55
CA GLY A 43 3.60 6.52 -3.56
C GLY A 43 2.79 6.38 -2.28
N GLU A 44 1.47 6.30 -2.41
CA GLU A 44 0.55 6.22 -1.27
C GLU A 44 0.89 5.05 -0.33
N VAL A 45 1.26 3.90 -0.91
CA VAL A 45 1.62 2.69 -0.14
C VAL A 45 2.96 2.87 0.57
N ILE A 46 3.95 3.44 -0.11
CA ILE A 46 5.27 3.68 0.48
C ILE A 46 5.17 4.72 1.59
N ASP A 47 4.41 5.79 1.41
CA ASP A 47 4.21 6.83 2.43
C ASP A 47 3.62 6.26 3.72
N PHE A 48 2.56 5.46 3.61
CA PHE A 48 2.01 4.75 4.78
C PHE A 48 3.05 3.86 5.46
N LEU A 49 3.79 3.06 4.69
CA LEU A 49 4.81 2.15 5.23
C LEU A 49 5.99 2.89 5.86
N MET A 50 6.35 4.07 5.37
CA MET A 50 7.38 4.90 5.99
C MET A 50 6.89 5.43 7.34
N CYS A 51 5.65 5.92 7.42
CA CYS A 51 5.09 6.51 8.63
C CYS A 51 4.70 5.49 9.71
N TYR A 52 4.29 4.28 9.31
CA TYR A 52 3.75 3.26 10.22
C TYR A 52 4.56 3.01 11.50
N PRO A 53 5.91 2.90 11.48
CA PRO A 53 6.70 2.64 12.68
C PRO A 53 6.57 3.70 13.78
N TYR A 54 6.17 4.92 13.43
CA TYR A 54 6.05 6.08 14.34
C TYR A 54 4.64 6.22 14.92
N PHE A 55 3.67 5.45 14.41
CA PHE A 55 2.28 5.51 14.86
C PHE A 55 2.10 4.86 16.24
N LYS A 56 1.20 5.42 17.04
CA LYS A 56 0.66 4.70 18.21
C LYS A 56 -0.11 3.45 17.76
N PRO A 57 -0.18 2.38 18.59
CA PRO A 57 -0.93 1.18 18.26
C PRO A 57 -2.42 1.40 17.93
N ASP A 58 -3.00 2.50 18.41
CA ASP A 58 -4.40 2.89 18.20
C ASP A 58 -4.56 4.19 17.39
N ALA A 59 -3.49 4.59 16.67
CA ALA A 59 -3.50 5.79 15.84
C ALA A 59 -4.65 5.78 14.82
N MET A 60 -5.16 6.96 14.52
CA MET A 60 -6.13 7.17 13.45
C MET A 60 -5.39 7.56 12.17
N VAL A 61 -5.50 6.73 11.13
CA VAL A 61 -4.95 7.03 9.80
C VAL A 61 -6.10 7.38 8.86
N VAL A 62 -6.15 8.62 8.40
CA VAL A 62 -7.14 9.11 7.45
C VAL A 62 -6.52 9.14 6.07
N LEU A 63 -7.19 8.47 5.13
CA LEU A 63 -6.82 8.42 3.72
C LEU A 63 -7.83 9.23 2.92
N HIS A 64 -7.34 10.26 2.24
CA HIS A 64 -8.15 11.06 1.32
C HIS A 64 -8.24 10.39 -0.06
N ASP A 65 -9.19 10.82 -0.89
CA ASP A 65 -9.32 10.37 -2.28
C ASP A 65 -9.43 8.84 -2.48
N THR A 66 -10.10 8.15 -1.55
CA THR A 66 -10.22 6.67 -1.57
C THR A 66 -11.05 6.10 -2.70
N SER A 67 -11.87 6.93 -3.35
CA SER A 67 -12.70 6.58 -4.49
C SER A 67 -12.41 7.48 -5.70
N LEU A 68 -11.23 8.09 -5.76
CA LEU A 68 -10.87 9.07 -6.79
C LEU A 68 -10.99 8.50 -8.20
N ASN A 69 -10.76 7.19 -8.37
CA ASN A 69 -10.93 6.48 -9.63
C ASN A 69 -12.36 6.43 -10.18
N LEU A 70 -13.37 6.74 -9.38
CA LEU A 70 -14.77 6.81 -9.81
C LEU A 70 -15.14 8.17 -10.40
N PHE A 71 -14.32 9.21 -10.17
CA PHE A 71 -14.57 10.53 -10.74
C PHE A 71 -14.28 10.50 -12.24
N SER A 72 -15.22 11.03 -13.03
CA SER A 72 -15.14 11.06 -14.50
C SER A 72 -14.18 12.13 -15.02
N VAL A 73 -12.96 12.18 -14.46
CA VAL A 73 -11.89 13.09 -14.83
C VAL A 73 -10.79 12.30 -15.55
N PRO A 74 -10.31 12.76 -16.72
CA PRO A 74 -9.18 12.15 -17.40
C PRO A 74 -7.97 12.01 -16.44
N ASN A 75 -7.29 10.86 -16.47
CA ASN A 75 -6.19 10.44 -15.58
C ASN A 75 -6.57 9.89 -14.20
N HIS A 76 -7.82 10.04 -13.73
CA HIS A 76 -8.20 9.50 -12.42
C HIS A 76 -8.46 7.99 -12.43
N ILE A 77 -8.66 7.37 -13.60
CA ILE A 77 -8.96 5.93 -13.70
C ILE A 77 -7.91 5.02 -13.03
N ASN A 78 -6.65 5.47 -12.95
CA ASN A 78 -5.56 4.75 -12.29
C ASN A 78 -5.40 5.12 -10.81
N CYS A 79 -6.18 6.09 -10.30
CA CYS A 79 -6.12 6.58 -8.93
C CYS A 79 -6.93 5.72 -7.97
N TYR A 80 -6.70 4.41 -7.98
CA TYR A 80 -7.38 3.44 -7.12
C TYR A 80 -6.50 2.94 -5.97
N VAL A 81 -5.22 3.36 -5.90
CA VAL A 81 -4.28 2.91 -4.87
C VAL A 81 -4.75 3.25 -3.46
N THR A 82 -5.33 4.43 -3.25
CA THR A 82 -5.73 4.87 -1.90
C THR A 82 -6.92 4.07 -1.39
N GLY A 83 -7.86 3.73 -2.28
CA GLY A 83 -8.92 2.77 -2.02
C GLY A 83 -8.39 1.37 -1.69
N MET A 84 -7.39 0.88 -2.44
CA MET A 84 -6.74 -0.41 -2.14
C MET A 84 -5.99 -0.39 -0.81
N LEU A 85 -5.28 0.69 -0.51
CA LEU A 85 -4.57 0.88 0.75
C LEU A 85 -5.54 0.87 1.93
N SER A 86 -6.62 1.66 1.87
CA SER A 86 -7.67 1.66 2.90
C SER A 86 -8.29 0.27 3.09
N SER A 87 -8.35 -0.53 2.02
CA SER A 87 -8.83 -1.91 2.07
C SER A 87 -7.83 -2.84 2.77
N ALA A 88 -6.53 -2.69 2.51
CA ALA A 88 -5.46 -3.53 3.01
C ALA A 88 -5.05 -3.24 4.46
N ILE A 89 -5.10 -1.97 4.91
CA ILE A 89 -4.79 -1.63 6.30
C ILE A 89 -5.79 -2.33 7.21
N PHE A 90 -5.25 -3.09 8.16
CA PHE A 90 -6.04 -3.78 9.17
C PHE A 90 -6.35 -2.82 10.33
N GLY A 91 -7.62 -2.72 10.69
CA GLY A 91 -8.10 -1.83 11.74
C GLY A 91 -9.62 -1.62 11.65
N GLU A 92 -10.16 -0.83 12.58
CA GLU A 92 -11.55 -0.39 12.52
C GLU A 92 -11.68 0.71 11.46
N LYS A 93 -12.58 0.53 10.49
CA LYS A 93 -12.76 1.45 9.37
C LYS A 93 -13.95 2.35 9.61
N LEU A 94 -13.73 3.65 9.49
CA LEU A 94 -14.74 4.69 9.60
C LEU A 94 -14.85 5.38 8.25
N GLN A 95 -16.09 5.52 7.77
CA GLN A 95 -16.42 6.26 6.57
C GLN A 95 -17.48 7.29 6.92
N PRO A 96 -17.50 8.45 6.25
CA PRO A 96 -18.59 9.40 6.42
C PRO A 96 -19.94 8.74 6.15
N ASP A 97 -20.91 9.02 7.02
CA ASP A 97 -22.30 8.66 6.79
C ASP A 97 -22.89 9.64 5.77
N ILE A 98 -22.89 9.24 4.50
CA ILE A 98 -23.41 10.04 3.40
C ILE A 98 -24.78 9.49 3.03
N ASP A 99 -25.80 10.35 3.06
CA ASP A 99 -27.10 10.07 2.47
C ASP A 99 -26.99 10.17 0.94
N TYR A 100 -26.63 9.05 0.29
CA TYR A 100 -26.46 8.98 -1.15
C TYR A 100 -27.76 9.26 -1.94
N LEU A 101 -28.93 9.19 -1.29
CA LEU A 101 -30.18 9.62 -1.93
C LEU A 101 -30.26 11.14 -2.06
N LYS A 102 -29.63 11.87 -1.14
CA LYS A 102 -29.54 13.34 -1.17
C LYS A 102 -28.31 13.87 -1.91
N HIS A 103 -27.30 13.02 -2.10
CA HIS A 103 -26.07 13.35 -2.80
C HIS A 103 -25.75 12.34 -3.92
N PRO A 104 -26.59 12.29 -4.98
CA PRO A 104 -26.41 11.34 -6.08
C PRO A 104 -25.11 11.55 -6.88
N GLU A 105 -24.45 12.70 -6.72
CA GLU A 105 -23.12 12.99 -7.26
C GLU A 105 -22.02 12.12 -6.65
N PHE A 106 -22.24 11.54 -5.46
CA PHE A 106 -21.29 10.63 -4.83
C PHE A 106 -21.78 9.18 -4.97
N ALA A 107 -21.02 8.35 -5.69
CA ALA A 107 -21.31 6.92 -5.79
C ALA A 107 -20.74 6.10 -4.61
N ALA A 108 -19.77 6.66 -3.89
CA ALA A 108 -19.06 6.04 -2.79
C ALA A 108 -18.39 7.12 -1.91
N PRO A 109 -18.01 6.82 -0.65
CA PRO A 109 -17.23 7.74 0.16
C PRO A 109 -15.84 7.93 -0.47
N ASN A 110 -15.35 9.16 -0.48
CA ASN A 110 -14.04 9.50 -1.03
C ASN A 110 -12.99 9.77 0.06
N ILE A 111 -13.28 9.41 1.31
CA ILE A 111 -12.37 9.52 2.44
C ILE A 111 -12.66 8.33 3.35
N THR A 112 -11.61 7.69 3.86
CA THR A 112 -11.73 6.58 4.82
C THR A 112 -10.73 6.79 5.94
N ALA A 113 -11.18 6.68 7.18
CA ALA A 113 -10.30 6.61 8.33
C ALA A 113 -10.17 5.16 8.80
N VAL A 114 -8.97 4.78 9.22
CA VAL A 114 -8.67 3.47 9.77
C VAL A 114 -8.03 3.67 11.14
N LYS A 115 -8.74 3.27 12.19
CA LYS A 115 -8.19 3.20 13.53
C LYS A 115 -7.37 1.92 13.64
N LEU A 116 -6.07 2.10 13.88
CA LEU A 116 -5.15 0.99 14.00
C LEU A 116 -5.42 0.18 15.28
N THR A 117 -4.88 -1.03 15.28
CA THR A 117 -4.97 -1.97 16.40
C THR A 117 -3.59 -2.59 16.63
N PRO A 118 -3.33 -3.17 17.82
CA PRO A 118 -2.10 -3.95 18.04
C PRO A 118 -1.86 -5.05 17.00
N GLU A 119 -2.92 -5.59 16.39
CA GLU A 119 -2.84 -6.61 15.34
C GLU A 119 -2.47 -6.06 13.96
N THR A 120 -2.55 -4.75 13.74
CA THR A 120 -2.24 -4.12 12.44
C THR A 120 -0.84 -4.49 11.96
N GLY A 121 0.14 -4.48 12.86
CA GLY A 121 1.54 -4.85 12.56
C GLY A 121 1.68 -6.26 12.01
N ASN A 122 0.92 -7.22 12.55
CA ASN A 122 0.92 -8.62 12.10
C ASN A 122 0.30 -8.81 10.71
N ARG A 123 -0.34 -7.77 10.18
CA ARG A 123 -1.06 -7.78 8.90
C ARG A 123 -0.45 -6.83 7.87
N LEU A 124 0.68 -6.18 8.17
CA LEU A 124 1.37 -5.28 7.23
C LEU A 124 1.77 -5.95 5.92
N TRP A 125 1.92 -7.28 5.90
CA TRP A 125 2.16 -7.99 4.64
C TRP A 125 1.08 -7.71 3.58
N GLU A 126 -0.18 -7.51 3.97
CA GLU A 126 -1.25 -7.14 3.03
C GLU A 126 -0.97 -5.80 2.36
N VAL A 127 -0.39 -4.86 3.09
CA VAL A 127 0.03 -3.54 2.58
C VAL A 127 1.27 -3.67 1.70
N PHE A 128 2.31 -4.40 2.15
CA PHE A 128 3.48 -4.67 1.32
C PHE A 128 3.11 -5.37 0.00
N ASN A 129 2.15 -6.28 0.03
CA ASN A 129 1.69 -7.00 -1.16
C ASN A 129 1.06 -6.06 -2.20
N LEU A 130 0.54 -4.89 -1.80
CA LEU A 130 0.06 -3.88 -2.75
C LEU A 130 1.17 -3.38 -3.68
N LEU A 131 2.43 -3.36 -3.24
CA LEU A 131 3.56 -2.94 -4.08
C LEU A 131 3.80 -3.84 -5.31
N THR A 132 3.18 -5.03 -5.35
CA THR A 132 3.25 -5.93 -6.51
C THR A 132 2.41 -5.47 -7.72
N HIS A 133 1.55 -4.44 -7.54
CA HIS A 133 0.82 -3.83 -8.65
C HIS A 133 1.77 -3.03 -9.54
N THR A 134 1.38 -2.79 -10.80
CA THR A 134 2.16 -1.97 -11.73
C THR A 134 2.30 -0.56 -11.19
N TRP A 135 3.51 -0.02 -11.20
CA TRP A 135 3.76 1.34 -10.75
C TRP A 135 3.45 2.35 -11.86
N ASP A 136 2.90 3.50 -11.46
CA ASP A 136 2.59 4.61 -12.37
C ASP A 136 3.82 5.47 -12.65
N TYR A 137 4.77 5.51 -11.71
CA TYR A 137 6.05 6.19 -11.85
C TYR A 137 7.22 5.37 -11.29
N GLN A 138 8.41 5.69 -11.79
CA GLN A 138 9.66 5.07 -11.35
C GLN A 138 10.26 5.90 -10.20
N LEU A 139 10.70 5.22 -9.14
CA LEU A 139 11.51 5.85 -8.08
C LEU A 139 12.90 6.20 -8.62
N SER A 140 13.45 7.33 -8.19
CA SER A 140 14.86 7.62 -8.41
C SER A 140 15.75 6.71 -7.56
N SER A 141 17.02 6.56 -7.94
CA SER A 141 17.99 5.78 -7.16
C SER A 141 18.16 6.33 -5.74
N GLU A 142 18.14 7.65 -5.60
CA GLU A 142 18.25 8.38 -4.33
C GLU A 142 17.01 8.11 -3.45
N GLN A 143 15.82 8.21 -4.02
CA GLN A 143 14.56 7.91 -3.32
C GLN A 143 14.53 6.46 -2.84
N LEU A 144 14.85 5.51 -3.72
CA LEU A 144 14.91 4.09 -3.36
C LEU A 144 15.91 3.83 -2.24
N HIS A 145 17.09 4.45 -2.30
CA HIS A 145 18.10 4.30 -1.26
C HIS A 145 17.62 4.83 0.09
N ALA A 146 16.98 6.01 0.11
CA ALA A 146 16.40 6.58 1.33
C ALA A 146 15.31 5.67 1.92
N ILE A 147 14.39 5.19 1.08
CA ILE A 147 13.31 4.28 1.50
C ILE A 147 13.87 2.97 2.05
N LEU A 148 14.84 2.35 1.38
CA LEU A 148 15.44 1.10 1.84
C LEU A 148 16.20 1.28 3.15
N THR A 149 16.95 2.38 3.29
CA THR A 149 17.67 2.72 4.53
C THR A 149 16.69 2.91 5.68
N HIS A 150 15.58 3.61 5.44
CA HIS A 150 14.50 3.74 6.41
C HIS A 150 13.89 2.38 6.77
N PHE A 151 13.61 1.55 5.76
CA PHE A 151 12.99 0.25 5.99
C PHE A 151 13.89 -0.70 6.78
N GLU A 152 15.20 -0.64 6.57
CA GLU A 152 16.17 -1.45 7.33
C GLU A 152 16.22 -1.09 8.83
N LYS A 153 15.78 0.12 9.23
CA LYS A 153 15.65 0.49 10.65
C LYS A 153 14.49 -0.22 11.34
N PHE A 154 13.38 -0.46 10.63
CA PHE A 154 12.10 -0.84 11.24
C PHE A 154 11.52 -2.18 10.79
N TYR A 155 11.92 -2.66 9.62
CA TYR A 155 11.42 -3.88 9.01
C TYR A 155 12.53 -4.92 8.85
N SER A 156 12.14 -6.19 8.69
CA SER A 156 13.10 -7.26 8.48
C SER A 156 13.80 -7.10 7.11
N LYS A 157 15.02 -7.63 7.02
CA LYS A 157 15.78 -7.67 5.76
C LYS A 157 14.97 -8.27 4.60
N ASP A 158 14.13 -9.27 4.87
CA ASP A 158 13.29 -9.91 3.85
C ASP A 158 12.32 -8.93 3.18
N VAL A 159 11.83 -7.94 3.93
CA VAL A 159 10.95 -6.87 3.42
C VAL A 159 11.73 -5.90 2.54
N SER A 160 12.90 -5.43 2.99
CA SER A 160 13.76 -4.57 2.17
C SER A 160 14.20 -5.26 0.87
N ASP A 161 14.59 -6.53 0.97
CA ASP A 161 14.93 -7.35 -0.20
C ASP A 161 13.71 -7.55 -1.12
N PHE A 162 12.50 -7.65 -0.57
CA PHE A 162 11.27 -7.73 -1.36
C PHE A 162 11.00 -6.43 -2.13
N LEU A 163 11.05 -5.27 -1.47
CA LEU A 163 10.88 -3.97 -2.12
C LEU A 163 11.90 -3.78 -3.25
N ASN A 164 13.18 -4.11 -3.00
CA ASN A 164 14.22 -3.99 -4.01
C ASN A 164 13.96 -4.88 -5.24
N ARG A 165 13.53 -6.13 -5.04
CA ARG A 165 13.14 -7.04 -6.15
C ARG A 165 11.94 -6.53 -6.93
N ILE A 166 10.95 -5.94 -6.25
CA ILE A 166 9.80 -5.35 -6.93
C ILE A 166 10.25 -4.15 -7.76
N ASN A 167 11.06 -3.25 -7.21
CA ASN A 167 11.62 -2.12 -7.94
C ASN A 167 12.39 -2.56 -9.21
N ASP A 168 13.22 -3.61 -9.14
CA ASP A 168 13.91 -4.16 -10.31
C ASP A 168 12.95 -4.64 -11.41
N PHE A 169 11.85 -5.27 -11.00
CA PHE A 169 10.80 -5.72 -11.92
C PHE A 169 10.09 -4.52 -12.57
N GLN A 170 9.75 -3.49 -11.78
CA GLN A 170 9.11 -2.28 -12.27
C GLN A 170 10.02 -1.51 -13.22
N ASN A 171 11.31 -1.36 -12.90
CA ASN A 171 12.31 -0.76 -13.79
C ASN A 171 12.40 -1.48 -15.13
N SER A 172 12.35 -2.82 -15.10
CA SER A 172 12.31 -3.63 -16.32
C SER A 172 11.03 -3.39 -17.13
N TYR A 173 9.89 -3.23 -16.44
CA TYR A 173 8.61 -2.87 -17.06
C TYR A 173 8.64 -1.47 -17.70
N PHE A 174 9.13 -0.44 -17.01
CA PHE A 174 9.28 0.90 -17.56
C PHE A 174 10.18 0.91 -18.79
N LYS A 175 11.35 0.25 -18.73
CA LYS A 175 12.24 0.08 -19.89
C LYS A 175 11.53 -0.60 -21.06
N ALA A 176 10.74 -1.63 -20.80
CA ALA A 176 9.96 -2.33 -21.83
C ALA A 176 8.88 -1.44 -22.45
N LYS A 177 8.18 -0.64 -21.63
CA LYS A 177 7.17 0.33 -22.07
C LYS A 177 7.78 1.40 -22.99
N HIS A 178 9.02 1.82 -22.71
CA HIS A 178 9.76 2.77 -23.56
C HIS A 178 10.38 2.14 -24.81
N THR A 179 10.68 0.84 -24.83
CA THR A 179 11.35 0.15 -25.95
C THR A 179 10.40 -0.62 -26.87
N CYS A 180 9.16 -0.87 -26.46
CA CYS A 180 8.24 -1.70 -27.22
C CYS A 180 7.40 -0.91 -28.21
N THR A 181 8.00 -0.65 -29.38
CA THR A 181 7.27 -0.69 -30.65
C THR A 181 7.25 -2.13 -31.24
N ILE A 182 8.15 -3.07 -30.87
CA ILE A 182 8.21 -4.40 -31.55
C ILE A 182 8.60 -5.63 -30.65
N ALA A 183 9.06 -5.50 -29.39
CA ALA A 183 9.71 -6.62 -28.66
C ALA A 183 8.85 -7.41 -27.63
N SER A 184 7.51 -7.31 -27.66
CA SER A 184 6.62 -7.81 -26.58
C SER A 184 6.55 -9.34 -26.38
N HIS A 185 7.02 -10.15 -27.33
CA HIS A 185 6.76 -11.60 -27.35
C HIS A 185 7.78 -12.47 -26.61
N LYS A 186 9.02 -11.99 -26.37
CA LYS A 186 10.08 -12.83 -25.77
C LYS A 186 10.13 -12.73 -24.24
N ILE A 187 9.91 -11.54 -23.67
CA ILE A 187 9.99 -11.29 -22.21
C ILE A 187 8.82 -11.95 -21.46
N THR A 188 7.63 -11.94 -22.05
CA THR A 188 6.41 -12.61 -21.53
C THR A 188 6.59 -14.11 -21.35
N LYS A 189 7.32 -14.78 -22.25
CA LYS A 189 7.45 -16.24 -22.24
C LYS A 189 8.35 -16.76 -21.10
N PHE A 190 9.37 -15.99 -20.70
CA PHE A 190 10.28 -16.35 -19.60
C PHE A 190 9.61 -16.16 -18.23
N HIS A 191 8.96 -15.01 -18.02
CA HIS A 191 8.24 -14.70 -16.78
C HIS A 191 7.06 -15.66 -16.54
N TYR A 192 6.30 -15.98 -17.59
CA TYR A 192 5.20 -16.94 -17.52
C TYR A 192 5.67 -18.35 -17.09
N ARG A 193 6.83 -18.81 -17.56
CA ARG A 193 7.38 -20.13 -17.20
C ARG A 193 7.77 -20.22 -15.72
N ARG A 194 8.38 -19.15 -15.18
CA ARG A 194 8.75 -19.09 -13.75
C ARG A 194 7.53 -18.99 -12.85
N TYR A 195 6.53 -18.18 -13.23
CA TYR A 195 5.27 -18.06 -12.50
C TYR A 195 4.47 -19.38 -12.46
N LYS A 196 4.41 -20.09 -13.59
CA LYS A 196 3.74 -21.40 -13.69
C LYS A 196 4.44 -22.49 -12.87
N LEU A 197 5.74 -22.37 -12.63
CA LEU A 197 6.48 -23.31 -11.78
C LEU A 197 6.18 -23.05 -10.30
N LEU A 198 6.22 -21.78 -9.88
CA LEU A 198 5.93 -21.38 -8.50
C LEU A 198 4.47 -21.65 -8.12
N SER A 199 3.51 -21.34 -9.00
CA SER A 199 2.08 -21.58 -8.72
C SER A 199 1.76 -23.06 -8.52
N LYS A 200 2.44 -23.97 -9.23
CA LYS A 200 2.28 -25.42 -9.05
C LYS A 200 2.80 -25.92 -7.71
N ILE A 201 3.91 -25.34 -7.22
CA ILE A 201 4.52 -25.73 -5.94
C ILE A 201 3.63 -25.24 -4.79
N THR A 202 3.19 -23.98 -4.82
CA THR A 202 2.42 -23.37 -3.72
C THR A 202 0.96 -23.85 -3.68
N LEU A 203 0.28 -24.01 -4.82
CA LEU A 203 -1.10 -24.55 -4.84
C LEU A 203 -1.14 -26.04 -4.51
N GLY A 204 -0.10 -26.80 -4.88
CA GLY A 204 0.02 -28.22 -4.54
C GLY A 204 0.13 -28.45 -3.04
N SER A 205 0.99 -27.68 -2.37
CA SER A 205 1.18 -27.77 -0.91
C SER A 205 -0.06 -27.31 -0.14
N MET A 206 -0.72 -26.22 -0.57
CA MET A 206 -1.94 -25.74 0.06
C MET A 206 -3.13 -26.70 -0.12
N ARG A 207 -3.32 -27.30 -1.30
CA ARG A 207 -4.37 -28.31 -1.52
C ARG A 207 -4.16 -29.57 -0.69
N LYS A 208 -2.91 -29.99 -0.49
CA LYS A 208 -2.57 -31.14 0.35
C LYS A 208 -2.92 -30.86 1.82
N LYS A 209 -2.48 -29.71 2.35
CA LYS A 209 -2.76 -29.27 3.72
C LYS A 209 -4.27 -29.10 4.00
N TYR A 210 -5.02 -28.59 3.01
CA TYR A 210 -6.48 -28.45 3.13
C TYR A 210 -7.20 -29.81 3.12
N LYS A 211 -6.77 -30.77 2.30
CA LYS A 211 -7.32 -32.14 2.30
C LYS A 211 -7.04 -32.86 3.61
N GLU A 212 -5.82 -32.76 4.13
CA GLU A 212 -5.43 -33.35 5.42
C GLU A 212 -6.26 -32.79 6.58
N LYS A 213 -6.46 -31.46 6.62
CA LYS A 213 -7.29 -30.80 7.65
C LYS A 213 -8.77 -31.19 7.55
N LYS A 214 -9.29 -31.42 6.34
CA LYS A 214 -10.69 -31.85 6.12
C LYS A 214 -10.93 -33.31 6.51
N ILE A 215 -9.91 -34.17 6.39
CA ILE A 215 -9.95 -35.57 6.87
C ILE A 215 -10.00 -35.58 8.40
N LEU A 216 -9.09 -34.85 9.06
CA LEU A 216 -9.04 -34.74 10.52
C LEU A 216 -10.35 -34.22 11.14
N VAL A 217 -10.96 -33.20 10.54
CA VAL A 217 -12.25 -32.66 11.00
C VAL A 217 -13.39 -33.66 10.80
N ARG A 218 -13.36 -34.50 9.77
CA ARG A 218 -14.38 -35.55 9.56
C ARG A 218 -14.22 -36.68 10.57
N GLU A 219 -13.00 -37.09 10.88
CA GLU A 219 -12.70 -38.12 11.88
C GLU A 219 -13.10 -37.66 13.30
N LEU A 220 -12.86 -36.39 13.63
CA LEU A 220 -13.27 -35.78 14.91
C LEU A 220 -14.79 -35.59 15.06
N LEU A 221 -15.54 -35.52 13.96
CA LEU A 221 -17.01 -35.36 13.96
C LEU A 221 -17.76 -36.70 13.77
N SER A 222 -17.02 -37.82 13.64
CA SER A 222 -17.57 -39.18 13.53
C SER A 222 -17.38 -40.03 14.80
N LEU A 223 -16.99 -39.40 15.91
CA LEU A 223 -16.95 -39.94 17.28
C LEU A 223 -18.03 -39.25 18.11
#